data_AF-A0A1F7Q3J8-F1
#
_entry.id   AF-A0A1F7Q3J8-F1
#
_cell.length_a   1.000
_cell.length_b   1.000
_cell.length_c   1.000
_cell.angle_alpha   90.00
_cell.angle_beta   90.00
_cell.angle_gamma   90.00
#
_symmetry.space_group_name_H-M   'P 1'
#
loop_
_entity.id
_entity.type
_entity.pdbx_description
1 polymer ?
#
loop_
_entity_poly.entity_id
_entity_poly.type
_entity_poly.pdbx_seq_one_letter_code
_entity_poly.pdbx_strand_id
1 'polypeptide(L)'
;MEQSPRSNEREASPKTYYTKKLRKLVGEQHPSIQINDSAYTVASELLGQAYERYGRVNTSEYKAYHNDTHGYDVIDRSLKILAVFDASVPEKIHLHDYELLLIAAAGHDSWFNKDRDSELSDEEASARLTAELMKQFGYPELDTVKVNNAIIATTTEHSEHGIIQSRLHERTPSPITLALAMGDINATTMEGTSRIISDIPTLLAETQKLELNASLPLKITQLLLLQQSFASDRLNTIHDDLRHFFNEDETRAIQTELRNNYRKRGRELLSLTEYISHHSEEIQAKLHELLTTPTTVGTYSIIELVQGALKHILTSRTHKS
;
A
#
# COMPACT_ATOMS: atom_id res chain seq x y z
N MET A 1 -35.31 17.02 -18.02
CA MET A 1 -34.26 16.80 -19.03
C MET A 1 -33.05 17.60 -18.59
N GLU A 2 -32.16 16.97 -17.83
CA GLU A 2 -30.84 17.51 -17.51
C GLU A 2 -29.79 16.54 -18.06
N GLN A 3 -28.78 17.13 -18.67
CA GLN A 3 -27.92 16.49 -19.66
C GLN A 3 -26.95 15.51 -19.00
N SER A 4 -27.05 14.25 -19.43
CA SER A 4 -26.04 13.23 -19.24
C SER A 4 -24.75 13.64 -19.96
N PRO A 5 -23.58 13.62 -19.32
CA PRO A 5 -22.33 13.89 -20.00
C PRO A 5 -21.97 12.66 -20.87
N ARG A 6 -22.31 12.71 -22.16
CA ARG A 6 -21.83 11.75 -23.16
C ARG A 6 -21.52 12.47 -24.46
N SER A 7 -20.26 12.39 -24.92
CA SER A 7 -19.97 11.98 -26.31
C SER A 7 -18.50 11.92 -26.75
N ASN A 8 -17.51 12.52 -26.07
CA ASN A 8 -16.16 12.65 -26.69
C ASN A 8 -15.05 11.70 -26.24
N GLU A 9 -15.26 10.79 -25.27
CA GLU A 9 -14.22 9.81 -24.86
C GLU A 9 -14.47 8.37 -25.35
N ARG A 10 -15.35 8.20 -26.34
CA ARG A 10 -15.91 6.88 -26.68
C ARG A 10 -15.09 5.96 -27.60
N GLU A 11 -13.85 6.27 -27.97
CA GLU A 11 -13.05 5.38 -28.84
C GLU A 11 -11.55 5.31 -28.50
N ALA A 12 -11.15 5.52 -27.24
CA ALA A 12 -9.83 5.08 -26.81
C ALA A 12 -9.92 3.59 -26.42
N SER A 13 -9.04 2.74 -26.97
CA SER A 13 -8.88 1.38 -26.44
C SER A 13 -8.60 1.44 -24.93
N PRO A 14 -9.02 0.46 -24.09
CA PRO A 14 -8.74 0.47 -22.65
C PRO A 14 -7.27 0.79 -22.34
N LYS A 15 -6.36 0.22 -23.15
CA LYS A 15 -4.93 0.52 -23.14
C LYS A 15 -4.63 2.01 -23.31
N THR A 16 -5.14 2.66 -24.37
CA THR A 16 -4.94 4.09 -24.62
C THR A 16 -5.50 4.97 -23.51
N TYR A 17 -6.69 4.62 -22.99
CA TYR A 17 -7.31 5.33 -21.87
C TYR A 17 -6.44 5.28 -20.62
N TYR A 18 -6.02 4.07 -20.22
CA TYR A 18 -5.22 3.90 -19.01
C TYR A 18 -3.80 4.43 -19.15
N THR A 19 -3.18 4.35 -20.33
CA THR A 19 -1.87 4.97 -20.55
C THR A 19 -1.93 6.49 -20.33
N LYS A 20 -2.97 7.16 -20.85
CA LYS A 20 -3.15 8.60 -20.64
C LYS A 20 -3.39 8.94 -19.16
N LYS A 21 -4.24 8.15 -18.49
CA LYS A 21 -4.57 8.36 -17.07
C LYS A 21 -3.35 8.13 -16.15
N LEU A 22 -2.57 7.08 -16.38
CA LEU A 22 -1.33 6.82 -15.64
C LEU A 22 -0.27 7.90 -15.87
N ARG A 23 -0.05 8.33 -17.12
CA ARG A 23 0.89 9.42 -17.41
C ARG A 23 0.47 10.72 -16.76
N LYS A 24 -0.83 11.03 -16.74
CA LYS A 24 -1.36 12.20 -16.03
C LYS A 24 -1.12 12.09 -14.53
N LEU A 25 -1.44 10.94 -13.93
CA LEU A 25 -1.21 10.68 -12.51
C LEU A 25 0.26 10.90 -12.13
N VAL A 26 1.18 10.23 -12.83
CA VAL A 26 2.61 10.34 -12.54
C VAL A 26 3.13 11.74 -12.84
N GLY A 27 2.77 12.34 -13.97
CA GLY A 27 3.24 13.68 -14.35
C GLY A 27 2.74 14.80 -13.43
N GLU A 28 1.52 14.69 -12.90
CA GLU A 28 0.94 15.73 -12.04
C GLU A 28 1.23 15.49 -10.55
N GLN A 29 1.12 14.25 -10.06
CA GLN A 29 1.29 13.93 -8.65
C GLN A 29 2.74 13.58 -8.28
N HIS A 30 3.54 13.18 -9.27
CA HIS A 30 4.91 12.69 -9.08
C HIS A 30 5.89 13.26 -10.10
N PRO A 31 6.01 14.60 -10.24
CA PRO A 31 6.72 15.23 -11.36
C PRO A 31 8.22 14.92 -11.43
N SER A 32 8.82 14.42 -10.34
CA SER A 32 10.22 13.99 -10.29
C SER A 32 10.45 12.54 -10.75
N ILE A 33 9.40 11.73 -10.89
CA ILE A 33 9.50 10.32 -11.27
C ILE A 33 9.47 10.21 -12.80
N GLN A 34 10.49 9.57 -13.37
CA GLN A 34 10.55 9.25 -14.80
C GLN A 34 10.33 7.75 -15.00
N ILE A 35 9.27 7.40 -15.73
CA ILE A 35 8.88 6.01 -16.02
C ILE A 35 8.92 5.78 -17.53
N ASN A 36 9.56 4.70 -17.95
CA ASN A 36 9.60 4.29 -19.36
C ASN A 36 8.22 3.92 -19.90
N ASP A 37 8.03 4.16 -21.19
CA ASP A 37 6.79 3.88 -21.92
C ASP A 37 6.36 2.40 -21.88
N SER A 38 7.32 1.48 -21.77
CA SER A 38 7.05 0.04 -21.63
C SER A 38 6.32 -0.27 -20.32
N ALA A 39 6.68 0.38 -19.22
CA ALA A 39 6.04 0.15 -17.93
C ALA A 39 4.60 0.67 -17.92
N TYR A 40 4.35 1.86 -18.51
CA TYR A 40 2.99 2.35 -18.72
C TYR A 40 2.16 1.40 -19.59
N THR A 41 2.78 0.80 -20.60
CA THR A 41 2.11 -0.15 -21.49
C THR A 41 1.67 -1.40 -20.75
N VAL A 42 2.57 -2.03 -19.99
CA VAL A 42 2.27 -3.22 -19.18
C VAL A 42 1.21 -2.90 -18.14
N ALA A 43 1.37 -1.82 -17.37
CA ALA A 43 0.42 -1.41 -16.34
C ALA A 43 -0.98 -1.10 -16.92
N SER A 44 -1.04 -0.45 -18.09
CA SER A 44 -2.32 -0.17 -18.76
C SER A 44 -3.04 -1.43 -19.23
N GLU A 45 -2.29 -2.44 -19.66
CA GLU A 45 -2.84 -3.73 -20.07
C GLU A 45 -3.41 -4.49 -18.87
N LEU A 46 -2.70 -4.49 -17.73
CA LEU A 46 -3.18 -5.10 -16.48
C LEU A 46 -4.46 -4.44 -15.97
N LEU A 47 -4.50 -3.10 -15.95
CA LEU A 47 -5.70 -2.35 -15.57
C LEU A 47 -6.85 -2.56 -16.58
N GLY A 48 -6.52 -2.67 -17.87
CA GLY A 48 -7.45 -3.06 -18.93
C GLY A 48 -8.09 -4.41 -18.68
N GLN A 49 -7.27 -5.42 -18.36
CA GLN A 49 -7.74 -6.77 -18.04
C GLN A 49 -8.60 -6.78 -16.76
N ALA A 50 -8.21 -6.04 -15.72
CA ALA A 50 -9.01 -5.88 -14.50
C ALA A 50 -10.38 -5.25 -14.81
N TYR A 51 -10.41 -4.18 -15.62
CA TYR A 51 -11.66 -3.55 -16.06
C TYR A 51 -12.55 -4.49 -16.89
N GLU A 52 -11.98 -5.23 -17.83
CA GLU A 52 -12.76 -6.17 -18.63
C GLU A 52 -13.34 -7.31 -17.79
N ARG A 53 -12.58 -7.78 -16.79
CA ARG A 53 -12.99 -8.86 -15.88
C ARG A 53 -13.98 -8.43 -14.82
N TYR A 54 -13.89 -7.20 -14.34
CA TYR A 54 -14.62 -6.73 -13.16
C TYR A 54 -15.49 -5.48 -13.41
N GLY A 55 -15.00 -4.52 -14.21
CA GLY A 55 -15.70 -3.27 -14.54
C GLY A 55 -16.89 -3.41 -15.50
N ARG A 56 -17.04 -4.55 -16.17
CA ARG A 56 -18.21 -4.86 -17.04
C ARG A 56 -19.26 -5.74 -16.37
N VAL A 57 -18.98 -6.27 -15.18
CA VAL A 57 -19.82 -7.28 -14.57
C VAL A 57 -20.71 -6.63 -13.51
N ASN A 58 -22.02 -6.68 -13.73
CA ASN A 58 -23.02 -6.30 -12.75
C ASN A 58 -23.09 -7.40 -11.67
N THR A 59 -22.01 -7.54 -10.89
CA THR A 59 -21.87 -8.57 -9.86
C THR A 59 -21.93 -7.97 -8.47
N SER A 60 -22.62 -8.70 -7.59
CA SER A 60 -22.72 -8.44 -6.15
C SER A 60 -21.35 -8.32 -5.48
N GLU A 61 -21.16 -7.14 -4.91
CA GLU A 61 -20.43 -6.80 -3.67
C GLU A 61 -18.91 -7.03 -3.59
N TYR A 62 -18.31 -8.15 -4.04
CA TYR A 62 -16.84 -8.31 -3.96
C TYR A 62 -16.08 -7.70 -5.17
N LYS A 63 -16.56 -8.05 -6.37
CA LYS A 63 -15.88 -7.77 -7.65
C LYS A 63 -15.95 -6.31 -8.07
N ALA A 64 -16.78 -5.51 -7.41
CA ALA A 64 -16.90 -4.08 -7.70
C ALA A 64 -15.77 -3.25 -7.08
N TYR A 65 -15.05 -3.75 -6.07
CA TYR A 65 -13.97 -3.00 -5.40
C TYR A 65 -12.58 -3.26 -6.00
N HIS A 66 -12.19 -4.54 -6.18
CA HIS A 66 -10.94 -4.95 -6.86
C HIS A 66 -11.03 -4.74 -8.37
N ASN A 67 -11.26 -3.49 -8.75
CA ASN A 67 -11.42 -3.01 -10.11
C ASN A 67 -10.22 -2.14 -10.49
N ASP A 68 -10.27 -1.58 -11.69
CA ASP A 68 -9.22 -0.67 -12.18
C ASP A 68 -9.04 0.58 -11.30
N THR A 69 -10.11 1.10 -10.69
CA THR A 69 -10.03 2.27 -9.79
C THR A 69 -9.23 1.99 -8.53
N HIS A 70 -9.46 0.85 -7.87
CA HIS A 70 -8.61 0.43 -6.73
C HIS A 70 -7.15 0.26 -7.17
N GLY A 71 -6.91 -0.37 -8.33
CA GLY A 71 -5.58 -0.46 -8.93
C GLY A 71 -4.91 0.92 -9.12
N TYR A 72 -5.66 1.93 -9.58
CA TYR A 72 -5.17 3.31 -9.69
C TYR A 72 -4.80 3.92 -8.34
N ASP A 73 -5.63 3.72 -7.33
CA ASP A 73 -5.39 4.27 -6.00
C ASP A 73 -4.18 3.62 -5.34
N VAL A 74 -3.99 2.30 -5.50
CA VAL A 74 -2.80 1.59 -5.01
C VAL A 74 -1.54 2.07 -5.73
N ILE A 75 -1.61 2.35 -7.04
CA ILE A 75 -0.48 2.93 -7.79
C ILE A 75 -0.07 4.28 -7.20
N ASP A 76 -1.00 5.23 -7.05
CA ASP A 76 -0.67 6.56 -6.52
C ASP A 76 -0.05 6.48 -5.13
N ARG A 77 -0.68 5.70 -4.23
CA ARG A 77 -0.22 5.52 -2.84
C ARG A 77 1.16 4.90 -2.77
N SER A 78 1.38 3.82 -3.50
CA SER A 78 2.65 3.11 -3.49
C SER A 78 3.79 3.99 -4.01
N LEU A 79 3.55 4.79 -5.06
CA LEU A 79 4.53 5.74 -5.59
C LEU A 79 4.87 6.84 -4.57
N LYS A 80 3.88 7.37 -3.83
CA LYS A 80 4.11 8.37 -2.75
C LYS A 80 5.01 7.78 -1.66
N ILE A 81 4.76 6.53 -1.27
CA ILE A 81 5.54 5.84 -0.25
C ILE A 81 6.97 5.57 -0.74
N LEU A 82 7.13 5.07 -1.98
CA LEU A 82 8.44 4.84 -2.58
C LEU A 82 9.25 6.14 -2.73
N ALA A 83 8.60 7.26 -3.07
CA ALA A 83 9.24 8.58 -3.12
C ALA A 83 9.81 9.05 -1.78
N VAL A 84 9.12 8.76 -0.67
CA VAL A 84 9.68 9.03 0.66
C VAL A 84 10.91 8.14 0.93
N PHE A 85 10.91 6.89 0.47
CA PHE A 85 12.08 6.01 0.58
C PHE A 85 13.25 6.44 -0.31
N ASP A 86 12.99 6.88 -1.54
CA ASP A 86 14.04 7.33 -2.46
C ASP A 86 14.74 8.57 -1.91
N ALA A 87 13.99 9.55 -1.41
CA ALA A 87 14.55 10.68 -0.67
C ALA A 87 15.30 10.26 0.61
N SER A 88 15.06 9.04 1.10
CA SER A 88 15.66 8.50 2.31
C SER A 88 16.99 7.78 2.07
N VAL A 89 17.07 6.98 1.02
CA VAL A 89 18.26 6.20 0.64
C VAL A 89 18.38 6.15 -0.89
N PRO A 90 18.71 7.26 -1.56
CA PRO A 90 18.63 7.36 -3.02
C PRO A 90 19.52 6.35 -3.75
N GLU A 91 20.66 5.97 -3.14
CA GLU A 91 21.61 5.02 -3.72
C GLU A 91 21.03 3.62 -3.95
N LYS A 92 19.88 3.29 -3.34
CA LYS A 92 19.27 1.96 -3.44
C LYS A 92 17.96 1.91 -4.20
N ILE A 93 17.37 3.05 -4.53
CA ILE A 93 16.13 3.10 -5.32
C ILE A 93 16.50 3.58 -6.71
N HIS A 94 16.43 2.65 -7.65
CA HIS A 94 16.68 3.00 -9.05
C HIS A 94 15.40 3.55 -9.67
N LEU A 95 15.51 4.41 -10.69
CA LEU A 95 14.35 4.82 -11.49
C LEU A 95 13.54 3.61 -11.96
N HIS A 96 14.23 2.52 -12.28
CA HIS A 96 13.64 1.26 -12.66
C HIS A 96 12.72 0.66 -11.57
N ASP A 97 12.97 0.91 -10.28
CA ASP A 97 12.11 0.44 -9.19
C ASP A 97 10.73 1.11 -9.20
N TYR A 98 10.64 2.37 -9.63
CA TYR A 98 9.35 3.02 -9.85
C TYR A 98 8.56 2.39 -10.99
N GLU A 99 9.25 1.92 -12.03
CA GLU A 99 8.64 1.20 -13.16
C GLU A 99 8.10 -0.15 -12.72
N LEU A 100 8.90 -0.90 -11.96
CA LEU A 100 8.50 -2.20 -11.43
C LEU A 100 7.38 -2.06 -10.41
N LEU A 101 7.40 -1.02 -9.56
CA LEU A 101 6.31 -0.74 -8.63
C LEU A 101 5.02 -0.37 -9.35
N LEU A 102 5.09 0.45 -10.41
CA LEU A 102 3.92 0.78 -11.23
C LEU A 102 3.27 -0.50 -11.79
N ILE A 103 4.07 -1.43 -12.31
CA ILE A 103 3.60 -2.70 -12.85
C ILE A 103 3.01 -3.58 -11.74
N ALA A 104 3.72 -3.72 -10.62
CA ALA A 104 3.27 -4.53 -9.49
C ALA A 104 1.94 -4.02 -8.91
N ALA A 105 1.82 -2.71 -8.71
CA ALA A 105 0.59 -2.07 -8.23
C ALA A 105 -0.57 -2.17 -9.23
N ALA A 106 -0.31 -2.12 -10.54
CA ALA A 106 -1.35 -2.39 -11.54
C ALA A 106 -1.78 -3.88 -11.55
N GLY A 107 -0.86 -4.78 -11.20
CA GLY A 107 -1.03 -6.22 -11.29
C GLY A 107 -1.58 -6.90 -10.04
N HIS A 108 -1.48 -6.28 -8.86
CA HIS A 108 -1.68 -6.97 -7.58
C HIS A 108 -3.05 -7.66 -7.43
N ASP A 109 -4.11 -7.05 -7.95
CA ASP A 109 -5.48 -7.58 -7.94
C ASP A 109 -6.02 -7.93 -9.34
N SER A 110 -5.12 -8.18 -10.29
CA SER A 110 -5.51 -8.39 -11.69
C SER A 110 -6.22 -9.72 -11.94
N TRP A 111 -6.10 -10.71 -11.03
CA TRP A 111 -6.71 -12.04 -11.15
C TRP A 111 -7.35 -12.51 -9.84
N PHE A 112 -8.57 -13.06 -9.95
CA PHE A 112 -9.30 -13.71 -8.87
C PHE A 112 -9.57 -15.17 -9.25
N ASN A 113 -9.10 -16.11 -8.43
CA ASN A 113 -9.27 -17.54 -8.62
C ASN A 113 -10.72 -17.94 -8.32
N LYS A 114 -11.60 -17.76 -9.30
CA LYS A 114 -13.07 -17.93 -9.18
C LYS A 114 -13.52 -19.30 -8.70
N ASP A 115 -12.71 -20.34 -8.91
CA ASP A 115 -13.16 -21.71 -8.73
C ASP A 115 -12.54 -22.42 -7.52
N ARG A 116 -11.58 -21.79 -6.81
CA ARG A 116 -10.71 -22.48 -5.81
C ARG A 116 -10.09 -23.79 -6.34
N ASP A 117 -10.13 -24.02 -7.65
CA ASP A 117 -9.61 -25.21 -8.33
C ASP A 117 -8.08 -25.14 -8.53
N SER A 118 -7.50 -23.97 -8.27
CA SER A 118 -6.05 -23.78 -8.26
C SER A 118 -5.53 -23.73 -6.83
N GLU A 119 -4.41 -24.40 -6.56
CA GLU A 119 -3.67 -24.38 -5.28
C GLU A 119 -3.11 -22.99 -4.92
N LEU A 120 -3.25 -22.00 -5.81
CA LEU A 120 -2.69 -20.66 -5.67
C LEU A 120 -3.67 -19.68 -5.02
N SER A 121 -3.13 -18.78 -4.18
CA SER A 121 -3.85 -17.58 -3.70
C SER A 121 -4.17 -16.61 -4.85
N ASP A 122 -5.06 -15.65 -4.60
CA ASP A 122 -5.40 -14.62 -5.58
C ASP A 122 -4.18 -13.76 -5.94
N GLU A 123 -3.33 -13.40 -4.97
CA GLU A 123 -2.09 -12.66 -5.23
C GLU A 123 -1.07 -13.52 -6.00
N GLU A 124 -0.98 -14.83 -5.74
CA GLU A 124 -0.10 -15.72 -6.51
C GLU A 124 -0.54 -15.85 -7.97
N ALA A 125 -1.84 -15.93 -8.22
CA ALA A 125 -2.40 -15.94 -9.56
C ALA A 125 -2.19 -14.59 -10.28
N SER A 126 -2.38 -13.48 -9.56
CA SER A 126 -2.13 -12.11 -10.05
C SER A 126 -0.66 -11.85 -10.36
N ALA A 127 0.24 -12.32 -9.50
CA ALA A 127 1.69 -12.28 -9.71
C ALA A 127 2.07 -13.07 -10.99
N ARG A 128 1.54 -14.29 -11.15
CA ARG A 128 1.80 -15.11 -12.33
C ARG A 128 1.35 -14.41 -13.62
N LEU A 129 0.13 -13.89 -13.66
CA LEU A 129 -0.38 -13.14 -14.81
C LEU A 129 0.53 -11.95 -15.15
N THR A 130 0.93 -11.21 -14.12
CA THR A 130 1.80 -10.03 -14.26
C THR A 130 3.17 -10.42 -14.83
N ALA A 131 3.79 -11.48 -14.33
CA ALA A 131 5.06 -11.98 -14.84
C ALA A 131 4.97 -12.48 -16.29
N GLU A 132 3.90 -13.18 -16.66
CA GLU A 132 3.67 -13.63 -18.04
C GLU A 132 3.59 -12.44 -19.00
N LEU A 133 2.89 -11.38 -18.59
CA LEU A 133 2.80 -10.16 -19.38
C LEU A 133 4.15 -9.44 -19.47
N MET A 134 4.85 -9.24 -18.35
CA MET A 134 6.19 -8.63 -18.34
C MET A 134 7.17 -9.35 -19.28
N LYS A 135 7.15 -10.70 -19.30
CA LYS A 135 7.96 -11.51 -20.22
C LYS A 135 7.65 -11.23 -21.69
N GLN A 136 6.37 -11.06 -22.04
CA GLN A 136 5.97 -10.70 -23.42
C GLN A 136 6.51 -9.34 -23.85
N PHE A 137 6.71 -8.42 -22.91
CA PHE A 137 7.29 -7.09 -23.14
C PHE A 137 8.82 -7.04 -22.96
N GLY A 138 9.47 -8.20 -22.81
CA GLY A 138 10.94 -8.30 -22.79
C GLY A 138 11.60 -7.91 -21.47
N TYR A 139 10.85 -7.84 -20.36
CA TYR A 139 11.46 -7.66 -19.04
C TYR A 139 12.28 -8.90 -18.65
N PRO A 140 13.48 -8.71 -18.05
CA PRO A 140 14.31 -9.81 -17.60
C PRO A 140 13.65 -10.55 -16.41
N GLU A 141 14.04 -11.81 -16.24
CA GLU A 141 13.45 -12.68 -15.22
C GLU A 141 13.62 -12.12 -13.79
N LEU A 142 14.76 -11.47 -13.50
CA LEU A 142 15.00 -10.86 -12.19
C LEU A 142 13.95 -9.80 -11.82
N ASP A 143 13.53 -8.98 -12.79
CA ASP A 143 12.51 -7.96 -12.58
C ASP A 143 11.15 -8.59 -12.34
N THR A 144 10.82 -9.65 -13.08
CA THR A 144 9.58 -10.40 -12.88
C THR A 144 9.52 -11.07 -11.50
N VAL A 145 10.66 -11.56 -10.99
CA VAL A 145 10.76 -12.10 -9.63
C VAL A 145 10.52 -11.01 -8.59
N LYS A 146 11.10 -9.82 -8.79
CA LYS A 146 10.93 -8.68 -7.88
C LYS A 146 9.47 -8.22 -7.82
N VAL A 147 8.82 -8.10 -8.97
CA VAL A 147 7.38 -7.77 -9.08
C VAL A 147 6.50 -8.84 -8.44
N ASN A 148 6.78 -10.12 -8.68
CA ASN A 148 6.01 -11.22 -8.08
C ASN A 148 6.11 -11.22 -6.56
N ASN A 149 7.31 -11.02 -6.03
CA ASN A 149 7.51 -10.93 -4.58
C ASN A 149 6.75 -9.75 -3.98
N ALA A 150 6.66 -8.63 -4.70
CA ALA A 150 5.89 -7.47 -4.27
C ALA A 150 4.38 -7.76 -4.21
N ILE A 151 3.84 -8.39 -5.26
CA ILE A 151 2.41 -8.75 -5.31
C ILE A 151 2.08 -9.79 -4.23
N ILE A 152 2.87 -10.86 -4.08
CA ILE A 152 2.59 -11.90 -3.06
C ILE A 152 2.65 -11.34 -1.63
N ALA A 153 3.44 -10.29 -1.38
CA ALA A 153 3.50 -9.65 -0.07
C ALA A 153 2.19 -8.94 0.32
N THR A 154 1.26 -8.70 -0.62
CA THR A 154 -0.05 -8.13 -0.31
C THR A 154 -1.05 -9.16 0.22
N THR A 155 -0.71 -10.45 0.19
CA THR A 155 -1.58 -11.54 0.70
C THR A 155 -1.99 -11.28 2.14
N THR A 156 -3.31 -11.35 2.37
CA THR A 156 -3.91 -11.14 3.68
C THR A 156 -4.45 -12.45 4.29
N GLU A 157 -4.28 -12.63 5.60
CA GLU A 157 -4.76 -13.79 6.35
C GLU A 157 -5.43 -13.36 7.66
N HIS A 158 -6.35 -14.18 8.17
CA HIS A 158 -7.00 -13.94 9.45
C HIS A 158 -6.16 -14.47 10.62
N SER A 159 -5.91 -13.64 11.63
CA SER A 159 -5.25 -13.99 12.89
C SER A 159 -6.15 -13.72 14.11
N GLU A 160 -5.78 -14.24 15.28
CA GLU A 160 -6.45 -13.93 16.56
C GLU A 160 -6.46 -12.43 16.90
N HIS A 161 -5.58 -11.67 16.27
CA HIS A 161 -5.44 -10.24 16.43
C HIS A 161 -5.82 -9.49 15.14
N GLY A 162 -6.73 -10.01 14.32
CA GLY A 162 -7.25 -9.36 13.11
C GLY A 162 -6.60 -9.84 11.82
N ILE A 163 -6.88 -9.16 10.71
CA ILE A 163 -6.31 -9.53 9.39
C ILE A 163 -4.88 -9.01 9.28
N ILE A 164 -3.95 -9.87 8.88
CA ILE A 164 -2.53 -9.54 8.71
C ILE A 164 -2.07 -9.70 7.27
N GLN A 165 -1.06 -8.94 6.85
CA GLN A 165 -0.27 -9.24 5.65
C GLN A 165 0.78 -10.30 6.00
N SER A 166 0.44 -11.58 5.79
CA SER A 166 1.20 -12.73 6.31
C SER A 166 2.55 -12.92 5.63
N ARG A 167 2.64 -12.55 4.34
CA ARG A 167 3.78 -12.88 3.48
C ARG A 167 4.80 -11.76 3.31
N LEU A 168 4.61 -10.62 3.96
CA LEU A 168 5.48 -9.45 3.84
C LEU A 168 6.96 -9.78 4.12
N HIS A 169 7.22 -10.71 5.05
CA HIS A 169 8.56 -11.06 5.51
C HIS A 169 9.08 -12.42 5.00
N GLU A 170 8.31 -13.14 4.18
CA GLU A 170 8.68 -14.49 3.71
C GLU A 170 9.76 -14.46 2.61
N ARG A 171 10.03 -13.29 2.02
CA ARG A 171 10.94 -13.12 0.89
C ARG A 171 11.90 -11.98 1.14
N THR A 172 13.03 -11.93 0.41
CA THR A 172 13.98 -10.82 0.50
C THR A 172 13.24 -9.50 0.25
N PRO A 173 13.06 -8.68 1.28
CA PRO A 173 12.24 -7.50 1.16
C PRO A 173 12.91 -6.49 0.23
N SER A 174 12.12 -5.82 -0.59
CA SER A 174 12.58 -4.80 -1.52
C SER A 174 11.76 -3.53 -1.36
N PRO A 175 12.30 -2.35 -1.71
CA PRO A 175 11.56 -1.10 -1.59
C PRO A 175 10.19 -1.13 -2.27
N ILE A 176 10.06 -1.84 -3.40
CA ILE A 176 8.79 -1.97 -4.11
C ILE A 176 7.80 -2.91 -3.41
N THR A 177 8.28 -4.01 -2.82
CA THR A 177 7.47 -4.98 -2.05
C THR A 177 6.77 -4.28 -0.89
N LEU A 178 7.58 -3.51 -0.21
CA LEU A 178 7.27 -2.72 0.95
C LEU A 178 6.33 -1.55 0.65
N ALA A 179 6.65 -0.76 -0.37
CA ALA A 179 5.80 0.35 -0.80
C ALA A 179 4.42 -0.14 -1.28
N LEU A 180 4.38 -1.28 -1.99
CA LEU A 180 3.12 -1.88 -2.45
C LEU A 180 2.27 -2.39 -1.28
N ALA A 181 2.87 -3.15 -0.35
CA ALA A 181 2.15 -3.69 0.80
C ALA A 181 1.50 -2.58 1.65
N MET A 182 2.21 -1.47 1.88
CA MET A 182 1.65 -0.30 2.56
C MET A 182 0.62 0.46 1.71
N GLY A 183 0.80 0.48 0.39
CA GLY A 183 -0.10 1.16 -0.54
C GLY A 183 -1.45 0.45 -0.71
N ASP A 184 -1.45 -0.87 -0.65
CA ASP A 184 -2.65 -1.73 -0.73
C ASP A 184 -3.48 -1.74 0.57
N ILE A 185 -2.89 -1.32 1.70
CA ILE A 185 -3.50 -0.89 2.99
C ILE A 185 -4.52 -1.82 3.67
N ASN A 186 -4.91 -2.93 3.05
CA ASN A 186 -5.89 -3.86 3.61
C ASN A 186 -5.41 -4.35 4.98
N ALA A 187 -4.14 -4.68 5.17
CA ALA A 187 -3.62 -5.01 6.52
C ALA A 187 -3.51 -3.80 7.46
N THR A 188 -3.07 -2.62 6.99
CA THR A 188 -2.81 -1.47 7.88
C THR A 188 -4.08 -0.89 8.50
N THR A 189 -5.17 -0.78 7.73
CA THR A 189 -6.47 -0.31 8.26
C THR A 189 -7.09 -1.32 9.23
N MET A 190 -6.71 -2.59 9.09
CA MET A 190 -7.29 -3.74 9.76
C MET A 190 -6.50 -4.19 11.01
N GLU A 191 -5.21 -3.93 11.05
CA GLU A 191 -4.33 -4.09 12.22
C GLU A 191 -4.22 -2.81 13.04
N GLY A 192 -4.55 -1.66 12.43
CA GLY A 192 -4.49 -0.36 13.07
C GLY A 192 -3.06 0.09 13.37
N THR A 193 -2.95 0.96 14.37
CA THR A 193 -1.72 1.64 14.77
C THR A 193 -0.52 0.72 15.02
N SER A 194 -0.71 -0.50 15.52
CA SER A 194 0.39 -1.43 15.83
C SER A 194 1.18 -1.87 14.60
N ARG A 195 0.53 -2.02 13.45
CA ARG A 195 1.19 -2.45 12.21
C ARG A 195 2.07 -1.36 11.63
N ILE A 196 1.59 -0.11 11.65
CA ILE A 196 2.38 1.06 11.24
C ILE A 196 3.67 1.19 12.04
N ILE A 197 3.60 0.95 13.36
CA ILE A 197 4.77 1.00 14.26
C ILE A 197 5.73 -0.15 13.96
N SER A 198 5.25 -1.31 13.55
CA SER A 198 6.08 -2.48 13.24
C SER A 198 6.75 -2.36 11.86
N ASP A 199 6.00 -1.89 10.87
CA ASP A 199 6.41 -1.93 9.47
C ASP A 199 7.31 -0.76 9.12
N ILE A 200 6.99 0.48 9.52
CA ILE A 200 7.82 1.67 9.19
C ILE A 200 9.30 1.47 9.59
N PRO A 201 9.61 0.93 10.77
CA PRO A 201 11.00 0.67 11.16
C PRO A 201 11.66 -0.45 10.35
N THR A 202 10.90 -1.49 10.00
CA THR A 202 11.35 -2.61 9.14
C THR A 202 11.66 -2.11 7.72
N LEU A 203 10.78 -1.26 7.17
CA LEU A 203 10.93 -0.55 5.91
C LEU A 203 12.21 0.29 5.84
N LEU A 204 12.48 1.02 6.92
CA LEU A 204 13.67 1.84 7.06
C LEU A 204 14.93 0.97 7.25
N ALA A 205 14.82 -0.20 7.89
CA ALA A 205 15.96 -1.07 8.07
C ALA A 205 16.35 -1.86 6.82
N GLU A 206 15.41 -2.30 6.00
CA GLU A 206 15.68 -3.09 4.79
C GLU A 206 16.32 -2.25 3.68
N THR A 207 16.09 -0.94 3.70
CA THR A 207 16.86 0.01 2.88
C THR A 207 18.31 0.19 3.37
N GLN A 208 18.73 -0.46 4.48
CA GLN A 208 20.10 -0.77 4.95
C GLN A 208 21.22 0.25 4.65
N LYS A 209 20.96 1.55 4.76
CA LYS A 209 21.96 2.62 4.96
C LYS A 209 21.32 3.86 5.60
N LEU A 210 20.21 3.71 6.33
CA LEU A 210 19.75 4.82 7.16
C LEU A 210 20.71 4.96 8.33
N GLU A 211 21.74 5.78 8.12
CA GLU A 211 22.48 6.36 9.22
C GLU A 211 21.50 7.20 10.05
N LEU A 212 21.63 7.13 11.38
CA LEU A 212 20.97 8.06 12.28
C LEU A 212 21.42 9.47 11.91
N ASN A 213 20.64 10.15 11.07
CA ASN A 213 20.92 11.49 10.59
C ASN A 213 19.72 12.39 10.86
N ALA A 214 19.95 13.70 10.79
CA ALA A 214 18.95 14.71 11.15
C ALA A 214 17.65 14.63 10.34
N SER A 215 17.65 13.97 9.17
CA SER A 215 16.47 13.85 8.31
C SER A 215 15.58 12.65 8.64
N LEU A 216 16.07 11.65 9.38
CA LEU A 216 15.34 10.42 9.70
C LEU A 216 14.01 10.68 10.47
N PRO A 217 13.97 11.55 11.50
CA PRO A 217 12.72 11.92 12.17
C PRO A 217 11.66 12.51 11.24
N LEU A 218 12.08 13.39 10.32
CA LEU A 218 11.19 14.00 9.33
C LEU A 218 10.60 12.95 8.39
N LYS A 219 11.42 12.00 7.92
CA LYS A 219 11.01 10.91 7.01
C LYS A 219 10.03 9.95 7.67
N ILE A 220 10.30 9.53 8.91
CA ILE A 220 9.36 8.73 9.72
C ILE A 220 8.04 9.49 9.85
N THR A 221 8.08 10.78 10.14
CA THR A 221 6.88 11.61 10.27
C THR A 221 6.12 11.71 8.94
N GLN A 222 6.80 11.88 7.81
CA GLN A 222 6.18 11.89 6.48
C GLN A 222 5.50 10.57 6.14
N LEU A 223 6.12 9.42 6.42
CA LEU A 223 5.49 8.11 6.24
C LEU A 223 4.24 7.98 7.10
N LEU A 224 4.30 8.42 8.36
CA LEU A 224 3.14 8.42 9.26
C LEU A 224 2.01 9.33 8.77
N LEU A 225 2.32 10.52 8.26
CA LEU A 225 1.35 11.46 7.69
C LEU A 225 0.75 10.97 6.37
N LEU A 226 1.51 10.23 5.55
CA LEU A 226 0.95 9.56 4.37
C LEU A 226 -0.08 8.53 4.82
N GLN A 227 0.29 7.67 5.78
CA GLN A 227 -0.63 6.69 6.35
C GLN A 227 -1.85 7.35 7.02
N GLN A 228 -1.72 8.58 7.54
CA GLN A 228 -2.86 9.40 8.02
C GLN A 228 -3.89 9.69 6.96
N SER A 229 -3.46 10.38 5.89
CA SER A 229 -4.37 10.82 4.83
C SER A 229 -5.08 9.60 4.27
N PHE A 230 -4.34 8.51 4.07
CA PHE A 230 -4.86 7.27 3.54
C PHE A 230 -5.81 6.53 4.51
N ALA A 231 -5.51 6.49 5.80
CA ALA A 231 -6.41 5.91 6.79
C ALA A 231 -7.73 6.70 6.91
N SER A 232 -7.65 8.04 6.83
CA SER A 232 -8.83 8.91 6.85
C SER A 232 -9.71 8.68 5.62
N ASP A 233 -9.12 8.67 4.42
CA ASP A 233 -9.82 8.37 3.17
C ASP A 233 -10.45 6.97 3.19
N ARG A 234 -9.72 5.96 3.71
CA ARG A 234 -10.25 4.60 3.85
C ARG A 234 -11.34 4.47 4.89
N LEU A 235 -11.28 5.13 6.03
CA LEU A 235 -12.36 5.08 7.03
C LEU A 235 -13.67 5.68 6.51
N ASN A 236 -13.57 6.68 5.63
CA ASN A 236 -14.74 7.26 4.96
C ASN A 236 -15.34 6.30 3.92
N THR A 237 -14.58 5.31 3.45
CA THR A 237 -14.97 4.36 2.39
C THR A 237 -15.01 2.89 2.86
N ILE A 238 -14.70 2.59 4.13
CA ILE A 238 -14.66 1.25 4.74
C ILE A 238 -16.00 0.53 4.72
N HIS A 239 -17.10 1.28 4.66
CA HIS A 239 -18.43 0.72 4.52
C HIS A 239 -18.61 -0.07 3.21
N ASP A 240 -17.90 0.30 2.15
CA ASP A 240 -17.96 -0.39 0.87
C ASP A 240 -17.19 -1.73 0.94
N ASP A 241 -16.02 -1.79 1.58
CA ASP A 241 -15.27 -3.03 1.81
C ASP A 241 -15.99 -3.98 2.78
N LEU A 242 -16.69 -3.45 3.77
CA LEU A 242 -17.41 -4.28 4.74
C LEU A 242 -18.64 -4.95 4.14
N ARG A 243 -19.31 -4.31 3.17
CA ARG A 243 -20.38 -4.97 2.39
C ARG A 243 -19.82 -6.06 1.47
N HIS A 244 -18.55 -5.96 1.14
CA HIS A 244 -17.82 -6.81 0.22
C HIS A 244 -17.26 -8.09 0.88
N PHE A 245 -16.73 -8.00 2.10
CA PHE A 245 -16.22 -9.18 2.84
C PHE A 245 -17.30 -9.98 3.57
N PHE A 246 -18.53 -9.46 3.68
CA PHE A 246 -19.59 -10.06 4.50
C PHE A 246 -20.96 -9.97 3.80
N ASN A 247 -21.45 -11.11 3.26
CA ASN A 247 -22.82 -11.25 2.75
C ASN A 247 -23.84 -11.09 3.88
N GLU A 248 -25.02 -10.48 3.65
CA GLU A 248 -26.06 -10.26 4.70
C GLU A 248 -26.45 -11.51 5.54
N ASP A 249 -26.17 -12.73 5.05
CA ASP A 249 -26.63 -13.99 5.64
C ASP A 249 -25.60 -14.79 6.48
N GLU A 250 -24.37 -14.33 6.69
CA GLU A 250 -23.42 -15.03 7.59
C GLU A 250 -23.35 -14.40 8.98
N THR A 251 -24.13 -14.99 9.90
CA THR A 251 -24.13 -14.82 11.36
C THR A 251 -23.75 -13.42 11.84
N ARG A 252 -24.77 -12.54 11.89
CA ARG A 252 -24.79 -11.15 12.40
C ARG A 252 -23.78 -10.81 13.53
N ALA A 253 -23.43 -11.76 14.39
CA ALA A 253 -22.42 -11.62 15.44
C ALA A 253 -20.97 -11.45 14.92
N ILE A 254 -20.51 -12.30 13.99
CA ILE A 254 -19.14 -12.26 13.43
C ILE A 254 -18.94 -10.98 12.62
N GLN A 255 -19.94 -10.59 11.83
CA GLN A 255 -19.93 -9.34 11.07
C GLN A 255 -19.95 -8.12 11.97
N THR A 256 -20.70 -8.16 13.07
CA THR A 256 -20.74 -7.07 14.05
C THR A 256 -19.40 -6.96 14.77
N GLU A 257 -18.79 -8.07 15.15
CA GLU A 257 -17.47 -8.12 15.79
C GLU A 257 -16.37 -7.61 14.86
N LEU A 258 -16.31 -8.09 13.62
CA LEU A 258 -15.34 -7.66 12.61
C LEU A 258 -15.56 -6.19 12.24
N ARG A 259 -16.79 -5.76 11.98
CA ARG A 259 -17.11 -4.34 11.75
C ARG A 259 -16.72 -3.45 12.94
N ASN A 260 -16.95 -3.91 14.16
CA ASN A 260 -16.58 -3.17 15.36
C ASN A 260 -15.07 -3.12 15.55
N ASN A 261 -14.35 -4.21 15.29
CA ASN A 261 -12.89 -4.26 15.32
C ASN A 261 -12.27 -3.38 14.23
N TYR A 262 -12.79 -3.39 13.00
CA TYR A 262 -12.35 -2.50 11.93
C TYR A 262 -12.61 -1.03 12.24
N ARG A 263 -13.82 -0.70 12.72
CA ARG A 263 -14.12 0.68 13.11
C ARG A 263 -13.28 1.11 14.31
N LYS A 264 -13.02 0.22 15.27
CA LYS A 264 -12.18 0.51 16.42
C LYS A 264 -10.73 0.77 15.98
N ARG A 265 -10.13 -0.14 15.21
CA ARG A 265 -8.74 -0.04 14.75
C ARG A 265 -8.52 1.08 13.75
N GLY A 266 -9.46 1.26 12.84
CA GLY A 266 -9.50 2.41 11.96
C GLY A 266 -9.59 3.72 12.76
N ARG A 267 -10.47 3.83 13.77
CA ARG A 267 -10.51 5.02 14.64
C ARG A 267 -9.24 5.21 15.47
N GLU A 268 -8.64 4.14 15.97
CA GLU A 268 -7.34 4.20 16.67
C GLU A 268 -6.26 4.75 15.73
N LEU A 269 -6.27 4.30 14.48
CA LEU A 269 -5.40 4.78 13.43
C LEU A 269 -5.68 6.25 13.08
N LEU A 270 -6.94 6.66 12.92
CA LEU A 270 -7.32 8.05 12.65
C LEU A 270 -6.92 8.98 13.81
N SER A 271 -7.19 8.57 15.05
CA SER A 271 -6.82 9.34 16.24
C SER A 271 -5.31 9.51 16.37
N LEU A 272 -4.55 8.42 16.15
CA LEU A 272 -3.09 8.50 16.09
C LEU A 272 -2.66 9.50 15.02
N THR A 273 -3.21 9.35 13.84
CA THR A 273 -2.70 10.07 12.69
C THR A 273 -3.08 11.55 12.73
N GLU A 274 -4.30 11.90 13.16
CA GLU A 274 -4.68 13.27 13.52
C GLU A 274 -3.73 13.86 14.56
N TYR A 275 -3.38 13.09 15.59
CA TYR A 275 -2.39 13.54 16.56
C TYR A 275 -1.04 13.88 15.90
N ILE A 276 -0.55 13.01 15.02
CA ILE A 276 0.72 13.21 14.31
C ILE A 276 0.70 14.48 13.46
N SER A 277 -0.40 14.75 12.75
CA SER A 277 -0.54 16.00 11.99
C SER A 277 -0.55 17.24 12.87
N HIS A 278 -1.24 17.22 14.01
CA HIS A 278 -1.33 18.40 14.87
C HIS A 278 -0.05 18.66 15.67
N HIS A 279 0.84 17.66 15.80
CA HIS A 279 2.03 17.73 16.64
C HIS A 279 3.28 17.27 15.90
N SER A 280 3.31 17.44 14.58
CA SER A 280 4.38 16.92 13.73
C SER A 280 5.76 17.44 14.14
N GLU A 281 5.84 18.71 14.54
CA GLU A 281 7.09 19.32 15.01
C GLU A 281 7.54 18.75 16.36
N GLU A 282 6.61 18.57 17.30
CA GLU A 282 6.89 17.95 18.61
C GLU A 282 7.33 16.50 18.44
N ILE A 283 6.68 15.75 17.55
CA ILE A 283 7.01 14.36 17.25
C ILE A 283 8.37 14.27 16.55
N GLN A 284 8.66 15.15 15.60
CA GLN A 284 9.98 15.21 14.98
C GLN A 284 11.06 15.54 16.01
N ALA A 285 10.83 16.51 16.89
CA ALA A 285 11.76 16.86 17.97
C ALA A 285 11.95 15.69 18.95
N LYS A 286 10.87 14.99 19.32
CA LYS A 286 10.92 13.85 20.24
C LYS A 286 11.59 12.63 19.61
N LEU A 287 11.31 12.33 18.34
CA LEU A 287 12.02 11.31 17.57
C LEU A 287 13.49 11.66 17.46
N HIS A 288 13.83 12.91 17.15
CA HIS A 288 15.21 13.38 17.10
C HIS A 288 15.92 13.19 18.44
N GLU A 289 15.32 13.66 19.53
CA GLU A 289 15.84 13.48 20.90
C GLU A 289 16.07 11.99 21.20
N LEU A 290 15.06 11.13 21.01
CA LEU A 290 15.16 9.71 21.34
C LEU A 290 16.16 8.94 20.47
N LEU A 291 16.30 9.31 19.19
CA LEU A 291 17.21 8.67 18.24
C LEU A 291 18.66 9.16 18.36
N THR A 292 18.88 10.35 18.94
CA THR A 292 20.22 10.94 19.13
C THR A 292 20.70 10.94 20.58
N THR A 293 19.80 10.63 21.53
CA THR A 293 20.20 10.38 22.91
C THR A 293 21.17 9.21 22.93
N PRO A 294 22.30 9.29 23.65
CA PRO A 294 23.21 8.17 23.83
C PRO A 294 22.55 7.04 24.64
N THR A 295 21.65 6.28 24.04
CA THR A 295 21.32 4.93 24.49
C THR A 295 22.52 4.07 24.17
N THR A 296 23.03 3.34 25.17
CA THR A 296 24.18 2.42 25.12
C THR A 296 24.48 1.95 23.69
N VAL A 297 25.44 2.62 23.05
CA VAL A 297 25.83 2.35 21.66
C VAL A 297 26.30 0.89 21.64
N GLY A 298 25.50 0.01 21.02
CA GLY A 298 25.76 -1.43 20.91
C GLY A 298 24.68 -2.37 21.44
N THR A 299 23.59 -1.89 22.05
CA THR A 299 22.54 -2.78 22.61
C THR A 299 21.27 -2.89 21.76
N TYR A 300 20.91 -1.85 21.00
CA TYR A 300 19.66 -1.81 20.21
C TYR A 300 19.91 -1.38 18.77
N SER A 301 19.20 -2.01 17.83
CA SER A 301 19.11 -1.62 16.42
C SER A 301 18.31 -0.34 16.23
N ILE A 302 18.50 0.36 15.10
CA ILE A 302 17.70 1.55 14.73
C ILE A 302 16.20 1.22 14.70
N ILE A 303 15.85 -0.02 14.31
CA ILE A 303 14.48 -0.53 14.32
C ILE A 303 13.88 -0.43 15.73
N GLU A 304 14.57 -1.02 16.71
CA GLU A 304 14.11 -1.08 18.10
C GLU A 304 14.01 0.32 18.71
N LEU A 305 14.90 1.23 18.33
CA LEU A 305 14.84 2.63 18.76
C LEU A 305 13.62 3.37 18.18
N VAL A 306 13.34 3.23 16.87
CA VAL A 306 12.16 3.85 16.25
C VAL A 306 10.86 3.25 16.79
N GLN A 307 10.79 1.93 16.91
CA GLN A 307 9.63 1.24 17.49
C GLN A 307 9.38 1.68 18.94
N GLY A 308 10.44 1.74 19.76
CA GLY A 308 10.37 2.22 21.14
C GLY A 308 9.92 3.67 21.23
N ALA A 309 10.44 4.54 20.36
CA ALA A 309 10.07 5.95 20.33
C ALA A 309 8.60 6.17 19.93
N LEU A 310 8.14 5.52 18.87
CA LEU A 310 6.73 5.58 18.45
C LEU A 310 5.82 5.02 19.55
N LYS A 311 6.18 3.89 20.15
CA LYS A 311 5.43 3.31 21.28
C LYS A 311 5.37 4.25 22.48
N HIS A 312 6.45 4.95 22.82
CA HIS A 312 6.49 5.91 23.93
C HIS A 312 5.63 7.16 23.67
N ILE A 313 5.69 7.70 22.45
CA ILE A 313 4.85 8.83 22.01
C ILE A 313 3.35 8.45 22.13
N LEU A 314 3.04 7.18 21.88
CA LEU A 314 1.68 6.66 21.94
C LEU A 314 1.17 6.35 23.36
N THR A 315 1.97 5.66 24.17
CA THR A 315 1.57 5.26 25.54
C THR A 315 1.54 6.42 26.53
N SER A 316 2.34 7.46 26.30
CA SER A 316 2.30 8.69 27.11
C SER A 316 0.98 9.47 26.97
N ARG A 317 0.13 9.11 26.01
CA ARG A 317 -1.19 9.72 25.78
C ARG A 317 -2.38 8.94 26.32
N THR A 318 -2.31 7.62 26.42
CA THR A 318 -3.38 6.80 27.04
C THR A 318 -3.59 7.11 28.54
N HIS A 319 -2.70 7.90 29.15
CA HIS A 319 -2.79 8.36 30.54
C HIS A 319 -3.25 9.81 30.71
N LYS A 320 -3.56 10.54 29.62
CA LYS A 320 -4.02 11.95 29.67
C LYS A 320 -5.43 12.18 29.12
N SER A 321 -6.12 11.13 28.67
CA SER A 321 -7.54 11.16 28.25
C SER A 321 -8.43 10.54 29.30
#